data_AF-F4L3S9-F1
#
_entry.id   AF-F4L3S9-F1
#
_cell.length_a   1.000
_cell.length_b   1.000
_cell.length_c   1.000
_cell.angle_alpha   90.00
_cell.angle_beta   90.00
_cell.angle_gamma   90.00
#
_symmetry.space_group_name_H-M   'P 1'
#
loop_
_entity.id
_entity.type
_entity.pdbx_description
1 polymer ?
#
loop_
_entity_poly.entity_id
_entity_poly.type
_entity_poly.pdbx_seq_one_letter_code
_entity_poly.pdbx_strand_id
1 'polypeptide(L)'
;MPKNKPDDLALHTRVRETIKSMNIDQITLAQKLEVTQTMISMALRGANHKTFLRLLAILQNEYNLDFNDDSIFTQTDEVIIEHLVAIRGDLDKILERMGKLEARMDQLGH
;
A
#
# COMPACT_ATOMS: atom_id res chain seq x y z
N MET A 1 -6.32 -19.52 -25.42
CA MET A 1 -5.91 -18.57 -24.35
C MET A 1 -7.05 -18.47 -23.35
N PRO A 2 -6.84 -18.66 -22.04
CA PRO A 2 -7.91 -18.44 -21.09
C PRO A 2 -8.20 -16.93 -21.08
N LYS A 3 -9.47 -16.57 -21.29
CA LYS A 3 -9.95 -15.20 -21.17
C LYS A 3 -10.05 -14.90 -19.67
N ASN A 4 -9.08 -14.17 -19.11
CA ASN A 4 -9.18 -13.68 -17.74
C ASN A 4 -10.44 -12.80 -17.62
N LYS A 5 -11.14 -12.88 -16.47
CA LYS A 5 -12.34 -12.06 -16.25
C LYS A 5 -11.95 -10.57 -16.23
N PRO A 6 -12.85 -9.65 -16.59
CA PRO A 6 -12.56 -8.20 -16.61
C PRO A 6 -11.95 -7.70 -15.28
N ASP A 7 -12.45 -8.22 -14.16
CA ASP A 7 -12.01 -7.85 -12.81
C ASP A 7 -10.57 -8.29 -12.52
N ASP A 8 -10.16 -9.46 -13.03
CA ASP A 8 -8.79 -9.96 -12.90
C ASP A 8 -7.81 -9.04 -13.65
N LEU A 9 -8.18 -8.60 -14.85
CA LEU A 9 -7.33 -7.71 -15.66
C LEU A 9 -7.15 -6.34 -15.00
N ALA A 10 -8.20 -5.82 -14.37
CA ALA A 10 -8.15 -4.58 -13.61
C ALA A 10 -7.19 -4.70 -12.41
N LEU A 11 -7.28 -5.81 -11.66
CA LEU A 11 -6.38 -6.09 -10.53
C LEU A 11 -4.91 -6.23 -10.99
N HIS A 12 -4.64 -6.99 -12.06
CA HIS A 12 -3.28 -7.15 -12.58
C HIS A 12 -2.66 -5.82 -13.03
N THR A 13 -3.45 -4.95 -13.64
CA THR A 13 -3.02 -3.61 -14.05
C THR A 13 -2.71 -2.76 -12.82
N ARG A 14 -3.60 -2.76 -11.84
CA ARG A 14 -3.46 -2.01 -10.56
C ARG A 14 -2.17 -2.36 -9.84
N VAL A 15 -1.93 -3.66 -9.60
CA VAL A 15 -0.72 -4.15 -8.93
C VAL A 15 0.55 -3.72 -9.66
N ARG A 16 0.54 -3.77 -10.99
CA ARG A 16 1.68 -3.38 -11.82
C ARG A 16 1.99 -1.88 -11.71
N GLU A 17 0.95 -1.04 -11.71
CA GLU A 17 1.09 0.40 -11.58
C GLU A 17 1.58 0.81 -10.19
N THR A 18 1.06 0.18 -9.13
CA THR A 18 1.51 0.43 -7.75
C THR A 18 2.99 0.08 -7.58
N ILE A 19 3.41 -1.11 -8.02
CA ILE A 19 4.83 -1.53 -8.00
C ILE A 19 5.72 -0.50 -8.71
N LYS A 20 5.27 0.00 -9.87
CA LYS A 20 6.01 1.00 -10.64
C LYS A 20 6.08 2.35 -9.89
N SER A 21 4.97 2.82 -9.31
CA SER A 21 4.90 4.10 -8.60
C SER A 21 5.79 4.14 -7.35
N MET A 22 5.93 2.99 -6.68
CA MET A 22 6.75 2.85 -5.47
C MET A 22 8.20 2.46 -5.77
N ASN A 23 8.60 2.40 -7.05
CA ASN A 23 9.92 1.95 -7.49
C ASN A 23 10.33 0.58 -6.90
N ILE A 24 9.36 -0.33 -6.74
CA ILE A 24 9.64 -1.69 -6.26
C ILE A 24 10.23 -2.48 -7.44
N ASP A 25 11.47 -2.94 -7.28
CA ASP A 25 12.17 -3.68 -8.34
C ASP A 25 11.65 -5.12 -8.46
N GLN A 26 11.34 -5.53 -9.70
CA GLN A 26 10.93 -6.89 -10.02
C GLN A 26 12.03 -7.92 -9.75
N ILE A 27 13.31 -7.53 -9.82
CA ILE A 27 14.42 -8.44 -9.49
C ILE A 27 14.40 -8.75 -7.99
N THR A 28 14.19 -7.74 -7.14
CA THR A 28 14.06 -7.94 -5.69
C THR A 28 12.85 -8.82 -5.35
N LEU A 29 11.70 -8.57 -5.99
CA LEU A 29 10.52 -9.42 -5.81
C LEU A 29 10.76 -10.86 -6.27
N ALA A 30 11.49 -11.04 -7.38
CA ALA A 30 11.86 -12.36 -7.89
C ALA A 30 12.75 -13.13 -6.90
N GLN A 31 13.74 -12.45 -6.32
CA GLN A 31 14.62 -13.01 -5.29
C GLN A 31 13.82 -13.46 -4.05
N LYS A 32 12.93 -12.61 -3.53
CA LYS A 32 12.10 -12.94 -2.36
C LYS A 32 11.16 -14.13 -2.61
N LEU A 33 10.69 -14.28 -3.85
CA LEU A 33 9.80 -15.37 -4.24
C LEU A 33 10.52 -16.63 -4.71
N GLU A 34 11.86 -16.60 -4.80
CA GLU A 34 12.69 -17.66 -5.36
C GLU A 34 12.22 -18.07 -6.77
N VAL A 35 11.92 -17.07 -7.60
CA VAL A 35 11.50 -17.25 -9.00
C VAL A 35 12.36 -16.38 -9.92
N THR A 36 12.20 -16.54 -11.23
CA THR A 36 12.87 -15.65 -12.19
C THR A 36 12.13 -14.32 -12.33
N GLN A 37 12.86 -13.26 -12.68
CA GLN A 37 12.26 -11.96 -13.03
C GLN A 37 11.21 -12.11 -14.14
N THR A 38 11.45 -13.01 -15.11
CA THR A 38 10.48 -13.33 -16.16
C THR A 38 9.15 -13.83 -15.59
N MET A 39 9.17 -14.69 -14.56
CA MET A 39 7.96 -15.18 -13.91
C MET A 39 7.18 -14.06 -13.20
N ILE A 40 7.87 -13.07 -12.63
CA ILE A 40 7.24 -11.87 -12.06
C ILE A 40 6.56 -11.05 -13.16
N SER A 41 7.26 -10.80 -14.27
CA SER A 41 6.69 -10.07 -15.41
C SER A 41 5.47 -10.77 -16.00
N MET A 42 5.50 -12.12 -16.09
CA MET A 42 4.35 -12.93 -16.50
C MET A 42 3.19 -12.81 -15.51
N ALA A 43 3.45 -12.93 -14.20
CA ALA A 43 2.48 -12.73 -13.13
C ALA A 43 1.77 -11.38 -13.24
N LEU A 44 2.53 -10.30 -13.42
CA LEU A 44 1.99 -8.95 -13.57
C LEU A 44 1.18 -8.73 -14.86
N ARG A 45 1.37 -9.58 -15.87
CA ARG A 45 0.61 -9.55 -17.14
C ARG A 45 -0.62 -10.46 -17.14
N GLY A 46 -0.93 -11.13 -16.02
CA GLY A 46 -2.08 -12.01 -15.93
C GLY A 46 -1.82 -13.46 -16.31
N ALA A 47 -0.56 -13.83 -16.55
CA ALA A 47 -0.15 -15.23 -16.68
C ALA A 47 0.42 -15.74 -15.35
N ASN A 48 0.52 -17.05 -15.13
CA ASN A 48 1.12 -17.61 -13.92
C ASN A 48 0.47 -17.11 -12.59
N HIS A 49 -0.82 -17.44 -12.43
CA HIS A 49 -1.65 -17.02 -11.31
C HIS A 49 -1.05 -17.36 -9.92
N LYS A 50 -0.40 -18.53 -9.77
CA LYS A 50 0.24 -18.92 -8.51
C LYS A 50 1.33 -17.93 -8.07
N THR A 51 2.18 -17.49 -9.00
CA THR A 51 3.20 -16.48 -8.69
C THR A 51 2.56 -15.12 -8.40
N PHE A 52 1.47 -14.77 -9.07
CA PHE A 52 0.73 -13.54 -8.79
C PHE A 52 0.13 -13.50 -7.37
N LEU A 53 -0.48 -14.58 -6.90
CA LEU A 53 -0.99 -14.67 -5.52
C LEU A 53 0.13 -14.54 -4.48
N ARG A 54 1.28 -15.18 -4.72
CA ARG A 54 2.44 -15.04 -3.82
C ARG A 54 3.00 -13.62 -3.84
N LEU A 55 2.94 -12.94 -4.99
CA LEU A 55 3.34 -11.54 -5.11
C LEU A 55 2.41 -10.64 -4.28
N LEU A 56 1.09 -10.83 -4.35
CA LEU A 56 0.13 -10.10 -3.51
C LEU A 56 0.45 -10.26 -2.02
N ALA A 57 0.75 -11.48 -1.57
CA ALA A 57 1.10 -11.74 -0.17
C ALA A 57 2.37 -10.99 0.27
N ILE A 58 3.39 -10.88 -0.58
CA ILE A 58 4.58 -10.07 -0.26
C ILE A 58 4.24 -8.58 -0.20
N LEU A 59 3.48 -8.07 -1.17
CA LEU A 59 3.10 -6.66 -1.19
C LEU A 59 2.28 -6.28 0.05
N GLN A 60 1.39 -7.17 0.50
CA GLN A 60 0.64 -6.98 1.73
C GLN A 60 1.54 -7.02 2.97
N ASN A 61 2.34 -8.07 3.14
CA ASN A 61 3.06 -8.29 4.39
C ASN A 61 4.30 -7.40 4.56
N GLU A 62 4.99 -7.06 3.48
CA GLU A 62 6.26 -6.33 3.54
C GLU A 62 6.13 -4.86 3.16
N TYR A 63 5.14 -4.52 2.33
CA TYR A 63 4.92 -3.16 1.83
C TYR A 63 3.61 -2.54 2.37
N ASN A 64 2.85 -3.26 3.20
CA ASN A 64 1.54 -2.85 3.71
C ASN A 64 0.56 -2.43 2.59
N LEU A 65 0.65 -3.09 1.43
CA LEU A 65 -0.23 -2.85 0.29
C LEU A 65 -1.32 -3.93 0.24
N ASP A 66 -2.52 -3.56 0.68
CA ASP A 66 -3.69 -4.42 0.55
C ASP A 66 -4.42 -4.15 -0.78
N PHE A 67 -4.50 -5.18 -1.63
CA PHE A 67 -5.22 -5.13 -2.91
C PHE A 67 -6.54 -5.91 -2.87
N ASN A 68 -6.87 -6.55 -1.73
CA ASN A 68 -8.15 -7.21 -1.51
C ASN A 68 -9.20 -6.25 -0.92
N ASP A 69 -8.77 -5.10 -0.42
CA ASP A 69 -9.65 -4.07 0.11
C ASP A 69 -10.04 -3.08 -1.01
N ASP A 70 -11.17 -3.34 -1.65
CA ASP A 70 -11.76 -2.40 -2.62
C ASP A 70 -12.17 -1.06 -1.96
N SER A 71 -12.27 -0.98 -0.63
CA SER A 71 -12.66 0.25 0.09
C SER A 71 -11.57 1.33 0.12
N ILE A 72 -10.31 0.96 -0.11
CA ILE A 72 -9.21 1.93 -0.27
C ILE A 72 -9.33 2.63 -1.63
N PHE A 73 -9.94 1.98 -2.63
CA PHE A 73 -9.88 2.40 -4.03
C PHE A 73 -11.21 2.94 -4.58
N THR A 74 -12.31 2.81 -3.84
CA THR A 74 -13.55 3.59 -4.07
C THR A 74 -13.58 4.92 -3.32
N GLN A 75 -12.46 5.33 -2.70
CA GLN A 75 -12.38 6.65 -2.09
C GLN A 75 -12.33 7.69 -3.21
N THR A 76 -13.44 8.37 -3.43
CA THR A 76 -13.44 9.62 -4.20
C THR A 76 -12.48 10.60 -3.53
N ASP A 77 -12.01 11.61 -4.26
CA ASP A 77 -11.16 12.67 -3.69
C ASP A 77 -11.76 13.25 -2.40
N GLU A 78 -13.09 13.28 -2.28
CA GLU A 78 -13.82 13.68 -1.07
C GLU A 78 -13.53 12.78 0.14
N VAL A 79 -13.52 11.45 -0.01
CA VAL A 79 -13.23 10.53 1.11
C VAL A 79 -11.76 10.63 1.53
N ILE A 80 -10.86 10.81 0.57
CA ILE A 80 -9.44 11.05 0.85
C ILE A 80 -9.27 12.38 1.61
N ILE A 81 -9.97 13.43 1.19
CA ILE A 81 -9.96 14.73 1.86
C ILE A 81 -10.52 14.61 3.28
N GLU A 82 -11.62 13.89 3.49
CA GLU A 82 -12.19 13.66 4.83
C GLU A 82 -11.20 12.95 5.75
N HIS A 83 -10.51 11.91 5.26
CA HIS A 83 -9.46 11.23 6.01
C HIS A 83 -8.28 12.15 6.34
N LEU A 84 -7.83 12.98 5.41
CA LEU A 84 -6.75 13.95 5.64
C LEU A 84 -7.15 15.02 6.66
N VAL A 85 -8.40 15.49 6.63
CA VAL A 85 -8.95 16.43 7.61
C VAL A 85 -8.99 15.80 9.01
N ALA A 86 -9.42 14.54 9.11
CA ALA A 86 -9.44 13.82 10.38
C ALA A 86 -8.02 13.64 10.96
N ILE A 87 -7.06 13.20 10.14
CA ILE A 87 -5.65 13.06 10.53
C ILE A 87 -5.08 14.38 11.02
N ARG A 88 -5.36 15.49 10.32
CA ARG A 88 -4.90 16.81 10.73
C ARG A 88 -5.47 17.24 12.08
N GLY A 89 -6.76 16.98 12.31
CA GLY A 89 -7.39 17.26 13.61
C GLY A 89 -6.77 16.46 14.77
N ASP A 90 -6.38 15.22 14.53
CA ASP A 90 -5.73 14.41 15.55
C ASP A 90 -4.27 14.83 15.81
N LEU A 91 -3.55 15.28 14.77
CA LEU A 91 -2.22 15.88 14.93
C LEU A 91 -2.26 17.17 15.74
N ASP A 92 -3.26 18.04 15.52
CA ASP A 92 -3.42 19.28 16.29
C ASP A 92 -3.63 19.00 17.78
N LYS A 93 -4.45 17.98 18.11
CA LYS A 93 -4.62 17.53 19.51
C LYS A 93 -3.34 16.99 20.12
N ILE A 94 -2.53 16.25 19.35
CA ILE A 94 -1.24 15.73 19.82
C ILE A 94 -0.29 16.89 20.13
N LEU A 95 -0.19 17.86 19.23
CA LEU A 95 0.63 19.06 19.43
C LEU A 95 0.19 19.87 20.66
N GLU A 96 -1.12 20.04 20.86
CA GLU A 96 -1.65 20.71 22.04
C GLU A 96 -1.28 19.97 23.34
N ARG A 97 -1.37 18.63 23.34
CA ARG A 97 -1.00 17.80 24.48
C ARG A 97 0.51 17.85 24.74
N MET A 98 1.34 17.91 23.70
CA MET A 98 2.78 18.10 23.84
C MET A 98 3.11 19.45 24.46
N GLY A 99 2.52 20.55 23.98
CA GLY A 99 2.75 21.87 24.57
C GLY A 99 2.31 21.95 26.04
N LYS A 100 1.20 21.30 26.40
CA LYS A 100 0.78 21.17 27.81
C LYS A 100 1.77 20.36 28.65
N LEU A 101 2.42 19.36 28.07
CA LEU A 101 3.42 18.54 28.75
C LEU A 101 4.71 19.32 28.98
N GLU A 102 5.21 20.02 27.96
CA GLU A 102 6.37 20.90 28.04
C GLU A 102 6.18 21.98 29.10
N ALA A 103 5.04 22.68 29.09
CA ALA A 103 4.73 23.70 30.08
C ALA A 103 4.69 23.16 31.52
N ARG A 104 4.27 21.90 31.72
CA ARG A 104 4.28 21.26 33.04
C ARG A 104 5.68 20.83 33.46
N MET A 105 6.53 20.43 32.52
CA MET A 105 7.93 20.10 32.80
C MET A 105 8.73 21.36 33.17
N ASP A 106 8.49 22.49 32.50
CA ASP A 106 9.15 23.76 32.83
C ASP A 106 8.76 24.25 34.24
N GLN A 107 7.53 23.98 34.68
CA GLN A 107 7.07 24.30 36.04
C GLN A 107 7.66 23.38 37.13
N LEU A 108 8.24 22.24 36.76
CA LEU A 108 8.87 21.28 37.68
C LEU A 108 10.40 21.41 37.72
N GLY A 109 11.00 22.23 36.83
CA GLY A 109 12.44 22.48 36.72
C GLY A 109 12.93 23.73 37.48
N HIS A 110 12.06 24.38 38.24
CA HIS A 110 12.37 25.44 39.23
C HIS A 110 11.85 25.02 40.61
#